data_AF-A0A242A223-F1
#
_entry.id   AF-A0A242A223-F1
#
_cell.length_a   1.000
_cell.length_b   1.000
_cell.length_c   1.000
_cell.angle_alpha   90.00
_cell.angle_beta   90.00
_cell.angle_gamma   90.00
#
_symmetry.space_group_name_H-M   'P 1'
#
loop_
_entity.id
_entity.type
_entity.pdbx_description
1 polymer ?
#
loop_
_entity_poly.entity_id
_entity_poly.type
_entity_poly.pdbx_seq_one_letter_code
_entity_poly.pdbx_strand_id
1 'polypeptide(L)'
;MEPFVSIDTRLTQILTGFVQWQGSVEEASMLMAQNQSIIAAMKDTQVHSPETVALARQVMMAYQDFLTQLKAQQQVIKQELARLNRPNNLVKTYLQQEEGAAFVEFDL
;
A
#
# COMPACT_ATOMS: atom_id res chain seq x y z
N MET A 1 31.87 -15.10 -7.83
CA MET A 1 31.21 -14.51 -9.00
C MET A 1 29.73 -14.69 -8.81
N GLU A 2 28.95 -13.60 -8.72
CA GLU A 2 27.50 -13.71 -8.76
C GLU A 2 27.06 -14.20 -10.15
N PRO A 3 26.05 -15.09 -10.25
CA PRO A 3 25.59 -15.58 -11.53
C PRO A 3 25.06 -14.43 -12.38
N PHE A 4 25.39 -14.43 -13.67
CA PHE A 4 24.79 -13.50 -14.63
C PHE A 4 23.29 -13.80 -14.73
N VAL A 5 22.45 -12.86 -14.32
CA VAL A 5 20.99 -12.95 -14.44
C VAL A 5 20.51 -11.94 -15.47
N SER A 6 19.84 -12.42 -16.53
CA SER A 6 19.32 -11.61 -17.62
C SER A 6 18.23 -10.63 -17.16
N ILE A 7 18.04 -9.55 -17.93
CA ILE A 7 16.97 -8.57 -17.68
C ILE A 7 15.60 -9.25 -17.71
N ASP A 8 15.35 -10.15 -18.67
CA ASP A 8 14.05 -10.84 -18.76
C ASP A 8 13.75 -11.70 -17.54
N THR A 9 14.76 -12.39 -16.99
CA THR A 9 14.61 -13.15 -15.74
C THR A 9 14.23 -12.24 -14.59
N ARG A 10 14.89 -11.08 -14.47
CA ARG A 10 14.63 -10.09 -13.42
C ARG A 10 13.23 -9.47 -13.56
N LEU A 11 12.82 -9.11 -14.77
CA LEU A 11 11.46 -8.61 -15.03
C LEU A 11 10.39 -9.67 -14.74
N THR A 12 10.66 -10.94 -15.08
CA THR A 12 9.77 -12.06 -14.77
C THR A 12 9.65 -12.28 -13.26
N GLN A 13 10.74 -12.12 -12.51
CA GLN A 13 10.71 -12.18 -11.03
C GLN A 13 9.82 -11.09 -10.45
N ILE A 14 9.98 -9.84 -10.92
CA ILE A 14 9.13 -8.72 -10.48
C ILE A 14 7.66 -8.99 -10.79
N LEU A 15 7.36 -9.43 -12.03
CA LEU A 15 5.99 -9.72 -12.46
C LEU A 15 5.36 -10.84 -11.61
N THR A 16 6.12 -11.91 -11.36
CA THR A 16 5.67 -13.04 -10.53
C THR A 16 5.35 -12.57 -9.11
N GLY A 17 6.20 -11.71 -8.53
CA GLY A 17 5.96 -11.15 -7.20
C GLY A 17 4.66 -10.34 -7.12
N PHE A 18 4.35 -9.54 -8.14
CA PHE A 18 3.07 -8.84 -8.22
C PHE A 18 1.87 -9.78 -8.38
N VAL A 19 1.98 -10.84 -9.18
CA VAL A 19 0.90 -11.83 -9.39
C VAL A 19 0.63 -12.66 -8.13
N GLN A 20 1.68 -12.97 -7.35
CA GLN A 20 1.56 -13.79 -6.14
C GLN A 20 1.10 -13.01 -4.91
N TRP A 21 1.15 -11.68 -4.94
CA TRP A 21 0.72 -10.85 -3.82
C TRP A 21 -0.78 -10.97 -3.58
N GLN A 22 -1.16 -11.26 -2.33
CA GLN A 22 -2.56 -11.53 -1.95
C GLN A 22 -3.22 -10.36 -1.20
N GLY A 23 -2.57 -9.20 -1.15
CA GLY A 23 -3.10 -8.01 -0.50
C GLY A 23 -2.57 -7.74 0.91
N SER A 24 -1.59 -8.50 1.42
CA SER A 24 -0.97 -8.21 2.72
C SER A 24 -0.07 -6.96 2.64
N VAL A 25 -0.16 -6.08 3.65
CA VAL A 25 0.60 -4.83 3.70
C VAL A 25 2.08 -5.09 4.00
N GLU A 26 2.37 -6.05 4.88
CA GLU A 26 3.72 -6.48 5.20
C GLU A 26 4.41 -7.09 3.96
N GLU A 27 3.67 -7.95 3.24
CA GLU A 27 4.15 -8.53 1.99
C GLU A 27 4.36 -7.46 0.92
N ALA A 28 3.47 -6.46 0.83
CA ALA A 28 3.62 -5.34 -0.10
C ALA A 28 4.90 -4.56 0.14
N SER A 29 5.26 -4.30 1.40
CA SER A 29 6.52 -3.62 1.74
C SER A 29 7.75 -4.46 1.38
N MET A 30 7.71 -5.76 1.66
CA MET A 30 8.80 -6.68 1.31
C MET A 30 8.97 -6.80 -0.20
N LEU A 31 7.86 -6.94 -0.93
CA LEU A 31 7.81 -7.01 -2.38
C LEU A 31 8.41 -5.74 -3.01
N MET A 32 8.08 -4.56 -2.49
CA MET A 32 8.64 -3.28 -2.97
C MET A 32 10.15 -3.20 -2.74
N ALA A 33 10.64 -3.61 -1.56
CA ALA A 33 12.07 -3.62 -1.26
C ALA A 33 12.83 -4.61 -2.17
N GLN A 34 12.27 -5.79 -2.41
CA GLN A 34 12.82 -6.79 -3.31
C GLN A 34 12.88 -6.27 -4.76
N ASN A 35 11.78 -5.69 -5.25
CA ASN A 35 11.72 -5.12 -6.59
C ASN A 35 12.71 -3.97 -6.76
N GLN A 36 12.88 -3.11 -5.75
CA GLN A 36 13.88 -2.04 -5.77
C GLN A 36 15.31 -2.60 -5.87
N SER A 37 15.63 -3.67 -5.15
CA SER A 37 16.93 -4.34 -5.24
C SER A 37 17.16 -4.95 -6.63
N ILE A 38 16.13 -5.59 -7.20
CA ILE A 38 16.19 -6.18 -8.53
C ILE A 38 16.43 -5.11 -9.60
N ILE A 39 15.72 -3.97 -9.52
CA ILE A 39 15.87 -2.83 -10.44
C ILE A 39 17.25 -2.18 -10.28
N ALA A 40 17.72 -1.97 -9.05
CA ALA A 40 19.04 -1.38 -8.81
C ALA A 40 20.20 -2.25 -9.37
N ALA A 41 19.98 -3.57 -9.41
CA ALA A 41 20.92 -4.51 -10.02
C ALA A 41 20.85 -4.55 -11.56
N MET A 42 19.85 -3.93 -12.19
CA MET A 42 19.81 -3.71 -13.63
C MET A 42 20.68 -2.49 -13.97
N LYS A 43 21.99 -2.70 -14.13
CA LYS A 43 22.87 -1.64 -14.65
C LYS A 43 22.71 -1.49 -16.17
N ASP A 44 22.61 -0.23 -16.55
CA ASP A 44 22.56 0.36 -17.88
C ASP A 44 23.55 -0.28 -18.87
N THR A 45 23.11 -1.29 -19.63
CA THR A 45 23.67 -1.71 -20.94
C THR A 45 22.97 -2.98 -21.42
N GLN A 46 21.88 -2.86 -22.19
CA GLN A 46 21.55 -3.87 -23.19
C GLN A 46 20.55 -3.35 -24.20
N VAL A 47 20.82 -3.61 -25.48
CA VAL A 47 19.84 -3.50 -26.55
C VAL A 47 18.65 -4.38 -26.16
N HIS A 48 17.51 -3.76 -25.87
CA HIS A 48 16.31 -4.49 -25.47
C HIS A 48 15.69 -5.14 -26.69
N SER A 49 15.44 -6.45 -26.62
CA SER A 49 14.62 -7.11 -27.62
C SER A 49 13.18 -6.56 -27.53
N PRO A 50 12.38 -6.65 -28.60
CA PRO A 50 10.96 -6.33 -28.53
C PRO A 50 10.21 -7.11 -27.43
N GLU A 51 10.68 -8.32 -27.12
CA GLU A 51 10.15 -9.18 -26.05
C GLU A 51 10.45 -8.59 -24.67
N THR A 52 11.68 -8.15 -24.41
CA THR A 52 12.06 -7.47 -23.16
C THR A 52 11.21 -6.20 -22.94
N VAL A 53 10.94 -5.44 -24.01
CA VAL A 53 10.08 -4.25 -23.94
C VAL A 53 8.63 -4.63 -23.62
N ALA A 54 8.10 -5.69 -24.24
CA ALA A 54 6.76 -6.18 -23.93
C ALA A 54 6.65 -6.65 -22.47
N LEU A 55 7.66 -7.36 -21.96
CA LEU A 55 7.72 -7.80 -20.58
C LEU A 55 7.81 -6.63 -19.59
N ALA A 56 8.62 -5.61 -19.91
CA ALA A 56 8.68 -4.39 -19.11
C ALA A 56 7.31 -3.67 -19.05
N ARG A 57 6.55 -3.66 -20.15
CA ARG A 57 5.17 -3.12 -20.15
C ARG A 57 4.25 -3.92 -19.25
N GLN A 58 4.35 -5.26 -19.24
CA GLN A 58 3.57 -6.09 -18.32
C GLN A 58 3.89 -5.78 -16.86
N VAL A 59 5.18 -5.62 -16.52
CA VAL A 59 5.61 -5.21 -15.19
C VAL A 59 5.04 -3.84 -14.81
N MET A 60 5.06 -2.86 -15.71
CA MET A 60 4.47 -1.54 -15.46
C MET A 60 2.96 -1.60 -15.20
N MET A 61 2.22 -2.41 -15.96
CA MET A 61 0.78 -2.61 -15.73
C MET A 61 0.52 -3.28 -14.38
N ALA A 62 1.24 -4.37 -14.07
CA ALA A 62 1.09 -5.07 -12.79
C ALA A 62 1.41 -4.16 -11.58
N TYR A 63 2.41 -3.29 -11.70
CA TYR A 63 2.71 -2.30 -10.68
C TYR A 63 1.58 -1.27 -10.51
N GLN A 64 0.97 -0.83 -11.61
CA GLN A 64 -0.15 0.12 -11.55
C GLN A 64 -1.40 -0.50 -10.90
N ASP A 65 -1.67 -1.77 -11.17
CA ASP A 65 -2.75 -2.53 -10.51
C ASP A 65 -2.46 -2.69 -9.02
N PHE A 66 -1.23 -3.06 -8.67
CA PHE A 66 -0.75 -3.13 -7.28
C PHE A 66 -0.98 -1.82 -6.52
N LEU A 67 -0.58 -0.67 -7.10
CA LEU A 67 -0.79 0.64 -6.49
C LEU A 67 -2.28 0.98 -6.33
N THR A 68 -3.11 0.57 -7.28
CA THR A 68 -4.56 0.79 -7.23
C THR A 68 -5.18 0.02 -6.06
N GLN A 69 -4.79 -1.24 -5.90
CA GLN A 69 -5.24 -2.09 -4.79
C GLN A 69 -4.78 -1.55 -3.43
N LEU A 70 -3.51 -1.13 -3.30
CA LEU A 70 -3.01 -0.50 -2.07
C LEU A 70 -3.78 0.77 -1.71
N LYS A 71 -4.11 1.63 -2.69
CA LYS A 71 -4.92 2.82 -2.45
C LYS A 71 -6.32 2.47 -1.97
N ALA A 72 -6.94 1.44 -2.54
CA ALA A 72 -8.25 0.96 -2.09
C ALA A 72 -8.20 0.49 -0.64
N GLN A 73 -7.19 -0.31 -0.26
CA GLN A 73 -6.99 -0.74 1.13
C GLN A 73 -6.76 0.45 2.08
N GLN A 74 -5.97 1.44 1.67
CA GLN A 74 -5.77 2.66 2.45
C GLN A 74 -7.10 3.41 2.70
N GLN A 75 -7.99 3.46 1.71
CA GLN A 75 -9.31 4.08 1.86
C GLN A 75 -10.19 3.32 2.86
N VAL A 76 -10.18 1.99 2.81
CA VAL A 76 -10.91 1.15 3.79
C VAL A 76 -10.43 1.43 5.21
N ILE A 77 -9.10 1.44 5.43
CA ILE A 77 -8.52 1.74 6.75
C ILE A 77 -8.93 3.14 7.21
N LYS A 78 -8.88 4.16 6.33
CA LYS A 78 -9.32 5.52 6.67
C LYS A 78 -10.80 5.56 7.07
N GLN A 79 -11.66 4.82 6.39
CA GLN A 79 -13.08 4.74 6.73
C GLN A 79 -13.31 4.07 8.09
N GLU A 80 -12.60 2.97 8.37
CA GLU A 80 -12.66 2.29 9.67
C GLU A 80 -12.14 3.18 10.81
N LEU A 81 -11.02 3.89 10.61
CA LEU A 81 -10.53 4.88 11.59
C LEU A 81 -11.53 6.02 11.82
N ALA A 82 -12.19 6.50 10.76
CA ALA A 82 -13.23 7.51 10.90
C ALA A 82 -14.45 6.98 11.67
N ARG A 83 -14.82 5.70 11.47
CA ARG A 83 -15.88 5.03 12.24
C ARG A 83 -15.50 4.90 13.71
N LEU A 84 -14.27 4.51 14.03
CA LEU A 84 -13.78 4.38 15.42
C LEU A 84 -13.65 5.73 16.13
N ASN A 85 -13.38 6.82 15.40
CA ASN A 85 -13.33 8.16 15.99
C ASN A 85 -14.70 8.78 16.28
N ARG A 86 -15.78 8.35 15.60
CA ARG A 86 -17.15 8.82 15.87
C ARG A 86 -17.68 8.54 17.28
N PRO A 87 -17.57 7.32 17.86
CA PRO A 87 -18.02 7.06 19.22
C PRO A 87 -17.24 7.87 20.26
N ASN A 88 -15.98 8.20 20.00
CA ASN A 88 -15.17 9.02 20.91
C ASN A 88 -15.68 10.48 20.98
N ASN A 89 -16.25 11.00 19.90
CA ASN A 89 -16.94 12.29 19.91
C ASN A 89 -18.32 12.20 20.57
N LEU A 90 -19.09 11.13 20.34
CA LEU A 90 -20.39 10.95 21.00
C LEU A 90 -20.23 10.86 22.52
N VAL A 91 -19.29 10.06 23.02
CA VAL A 91 -18.99 9.96 24.46
C VAL A 91 -18.55 11.30 25.04
N LYS A 92 -17.72 12.07 24.33
CA LYS A 92 -17.37 13.44 24.76
C LYS A 92 -18.58 14.37 24.80
N THR A 93 -19.48 14.30 23.82
CA THR A 93 -20.71 15.10 23.82
C THR A 93 -21.65 14.72 24.97
N TYR A 94 -21.79 13.42 25.28
CA TYR A 94 -22.59 12.96 26.42
C TYR A 94 -21.96 13.38 27.76
N LEU A 95 -20.65 13.26 27.93
CA LEU A 95 -19.95 13.72 29.14
C LEU A 95 -20.04 15.25 29.31
N GLN A 96 -19.96 16.03 28.22
CA GLN A 96 -20.17 17.48 28.27
C GLN A 96 -21.62 17.87 28.57
N GLN A 97 -22.60 17.05 28.18
CA GLN A 97 -24.00 17.24 28.57
C GLN A 97 -24.23 16.94 30.06
N GLU A 98 -23.54 15.94 30.63
CA GLU A 98 -23.61 15.68 32.07
C GLU A 98 -22.92 16.79 32.89
N GLU A 99 -21.76 17.31 32.45
CA GLU A 99 -21.12 18.46 33.11
C GLU A 99 -21.92 19.76 32.96
N GLY A 100 -22.59 19.97 31.81
CA GLY A 100 -23.46 21.13 31.59
C GLY A 100 -24.80 21.08 32.33
N ALA A 101 -25.29 19.87 32.66
CA ALA A 101 -26.53 19.68 33.41
C ALA A 101 -26.34 19.79 34.95
N ALA A 102 -25.11 19.73 35.44
CA ALA A 102 -24.79 19.86 36.87
C ALA A 102 -24.65 21.33 37.34
N PHE A 103 -24.75 22.32 36.45
CA PHE A 103 -24.60 23.75 36.74
C PHE A 103 -25.91 24.57 36.62
N VAL A 104 -27.05 23.95 36.93
CA VAL A 104 -28.24 24.73 37.32
C VAL A 104 -28.16 24.89 38.84
N GLU A 105 -27.47 25.95 39.28
CA GLU A 105 -27.68 26.51 40.61
C GLU A 105 -29.19 26.68 40.80
N PHE A 106 -29.76 25.91 41.74
CA PHE A 106 -31.03 26.26 42.35
C PHE A 106 -30.78 27.51 43.20
N ASP A 107 -30.96 28.68 42.59
CA ASP A 107 -31.28 29.88 43.35
C ASP A 107 -32.80 30.08 43.29
N LEU A 108 -33.38 30.15 44.51
CA LEU A 108 -34.78 30.35 44.94
C LEU A 108 -35.57 29.11 45.35
#